data_AF-A0A543E5P1-F1
#
_entry.id   AF-A0A543E5P1-F1
#
_cell.length_a   1.000
_cell.length_b   1.000
_cell.length_c   1.000
_cell.angle_alpha   90.00
_cell.angle_beta   90.00
_cell.angle_gamma   90.00
#
_symmetry.space_group_name_H-M   'P 1'
#
loop_
_entity.id
_entity.type
_entity.pdbx_description
1 polymer ?
#
loop_
_entity_poly.entity_id
_entity_poly.type
_entity_poly.pdbx_seq_one_letter_code
_entity_poly.pdbx_strand_id
1 'polypeptide(L)'
;MMEDQGCGQAPDSRNEDMDSPAVQLDEMRWSAIVAALPPLVRARALNGVRTRSFLEGVLWVAVTQQPWGRLPKACGPWHSVYVRFTRWTHEGIWDVVIASLNLHPDIADPLRRLVSAYRNSNHPASSARRAMPRYQPF
;
A
#
# COMPACT_ATOMS: atom_id res chain seq x y z
N MET A 1 34.86 -47.79 -5.34
CA MET A 1 35.00 -46.44 -5.91
C MET A 1 33.73 -46.19 -6.70
N MET A 2 32.58 -45.82 -6.12
CA MET A 2 32.25 -44.76 -5.15
C MET A 2 32.74 -43.39 -5.58
N GLU A 3 31.80 -42.45 -5.54
CA GLU A 3 31.84 -41.01 -5.86
C GLU A 3 31.52 -40.73 -7.36
N ASP A 4 30.54 -39.91 -7.74
CA ASP A 4 30.10 -38.68 -7.07
C ASP A 4 28.62 -38.32 -7.36
N GLN A 5 27.85 -38.24 -6.27
CA GLN A 5 26.87 -37.21 -5.91
C GLN A 5 25.88 -36.72 -6.97
N GLY A 6 24.67 -37.29 -6.93
CA GLY A 6 23.46 -36.60 -7.36
C GLY A 6 23.25 -35.36 -6.50
N CYS A 7 23.41 -34.18 -7.09
CA CYS A 7 23.03 -32.92 -6.48
C CYS A 7 21.50 -32.91 -6.36
N GLY A 8 20.97 -33.40 -5.24
CA GLY A 8 19.57 -33.22 -4.89
C GLY A 8 19.32 -31.73 -4.75
N GLN A 9 18.63 -31.12 -5.72
CA GLN A 9 18.07 -29.79 -5.55
C GLN A 9 17.17 -29.84 -4.31
N ALA A 10 17.60 -29.18 -3.24
CA ALA A 10 16.73 -28.85 -2.14
C ALA A 10 15.56 -28.03 -2.69
N PRO A 11 14.30 -28.33 -2.32
CA PRO A 11 13.21 -27.42 -2.61
C PRO A 11 13.53 -26.08 -1.91
N ASP A 12 13.55 -24.99 -2.68
CA ASP A 12 13.72 -23.63 -2.18
C ASP A 12 12.57 -23.29 -1.22
N SER A 13 12.75 -23.62 0.06
CA SER A 13 11.74 -23.52 1.12
C SER A 13 11.42 -22.07 1.52
N ARG A 14 11.66 -21.08 0.65
CA ARG A 14 11.43 -19.66 0.92
C ARG A 14 10.13 -19.08 0.35
N ASN A 15 9.36 -19.84 -0.43
CA ASN A 15 8.34 -19.22 -1.28
C ASN A 15 6.92 -19.83 -1.18
N GLU A 16 6.59 -20.55 -0.11
CA GLU A 16 5.22 -21.07 0.10
C GLU A 16 4.40 -20.25 1.12
N ASP A 17 5.06 -19.49 2.00
CA ASP A 17 4.39 -18.60 2.97
C ASP A 17 4.09 -17.18 2.43
N MET A 18 4.57 -16.84 1.23
CA MET A 18 4.55 -15.47 0.70
C MET A 18 3.26 -15.04 0.01
N ASP A 19 2.30 -15.95 -0.23
CA ASP A 19 0.97 -15.62 -0.77
C ASP A 19 -0.10 -15.43 0.33
N SER A 20 0.30 -15.57 1.61
CA SER A 20 -0.55 -15.22 2.74
C SER A 20 -0.54 -13.70 2.95
N PRO A 21 -1.71 -13.03 3.06
CA PRO A 21 -1.77 -11.61 3.41
C PRO A 21 -1.30 -11.47 4.87
N ALA A 22 0.01 -11.29 5.06
CA ALA A 22 0.61 -11.19 6.39
C ALA A 22 0.09 -9.98 7.20
N VAL A 23 -0.59 -9.04 6.54
CA VAL A 23 -1.22 -7.90 7.20
C VAL A 23 -2.73 -7.98 7.07
N GLN A 24 -3.38 -8.48 8.13
CA GLN A 24 -4.83 -8.40 8.31
C GLN A 24 -5.14 -7.18 9.19
N LEU A 25 -6.02 -6.30 8.71
CA LEU A 25 -6.57 -5.25 9.56
C LEU A 25 -7.63 -5.90 10.43
N ASP A 26 -7.46 -5.90 11.75
CA ASP A 26 -8.55 -6.28 12.66
C ASP A 26 -9.69 -5.23 12.61
N GLU A 27 -10.82 -5.56 13.24
CA GLU A 27 -11.99 -4.68 13.20
C GLU A 27 -11.76 -3.34 13.92
N MET A 28 -10.92 -3.33 14.96
CA MET A 28 -10.60 -2.12 15.70
C MET A 28 -9.83 -1.12 14.83
N ARG A 29 -8.75 -1.59 14.19
CA ARG A 29 -7.92 -0.80 13.28
C ARG A 29 -8.69 -0.38 12.04
N TRP A 30 -9.47 -1.29 11.47
CA TRP A 30 -10.34 -1.00 10.32
C TRP A 30 -11.35 0.10 10.64
N SER A 31 -12.04 0.00 11.77
CA SER A 31 -13.03 1.00 12.22
C SER A 31 -12.39 2.38 12.42
N ALA A 32 -11.21 2.43 13.06
CA ALA A 32 -10.47 3.68 13.26
C ALA A 32 -10.12 4.36 11.92
N ILE A 33 -9.64 3.60 10.94
CA ILE A 33 -9.34 4.14 9.60
C ILE A 33 -10.61 4.66 8.93
N VAL A 34 -11.68 3.85 8.90
CA VAL A 34 -12.92 4.22 8.21
C VAL A 34 -13.54 5.48 8.81
N ALA A 35 -13.53 5.62 10.14
CA ALA A 35 -14.02 6.81 10.83
C ALA A 35 -13.27 8.08 10.39
N ALA A 36 -11.97 7.98 10.18
CA ALA A 36 -11.11 9.10 9.80
C ALA A 36 -11.23 9.48 8.31
N LEU A 37 -11.64 8.57 7.42
CA LEU A 37 -11.69 8.82 5.98
C LEU A 37 -12.64 9.99 5.61
N PRO A 38 -12.30 10.79 4.56
CA PRO A 38 -13.19 11.82 4.02
C PRO A 38 -14.56 11.23 3.64
N PRO A 39 -15.67 11.97 3.74
CA PRO A 39 -17.04 11.42 3.63
C PRO A 39 -17.30 10.57 2.38
N LEU A 40 -16.84 11.01 1.20
CA LEU A 40 -17.02 10.27 -0.05
C LEU A 40 -16.16 8.99 -0.12
N VAL A 41 -14.96 9.04 0.45
CA VAL A 41 -14.03 7.90 0.50
C VAL A 41 -14.54 6.88 1.53
N ARG A 42 -15.00 7.37 2.69
CA ARG A 42 -15.64 6.59 3.75
C ARG A 42 -16.88 5.86 3.25
N ALA A 43 -17.76 6.54 2.51
CA ALA A 43 -18.95 5.91 1.92
C ALA A 43 -18.57 4.74 0.99
N ARG A 44 -17.53 4.91 0.17
CA ARG A 44 -17.01 3.82 -0.68
C ARG A 44 -16.31 2.71 0.11
N ALA A 45 -15.69 3.05 1.24
CA ALA A 45 -15.06 2.07 2.12
C ALA A 45 -16.10 1.17 2.79
N LEU A 46 -17.19 1.76 3.28
CA LEU A 46 -18.30 1.05 3.93
C LEU A 46 -19.11 0.19 2.95
N ASN A 47 -19.33 0.68 1.73
CA ASN A 47 -20.14 -0.01 0.72
C ASN A 47 -19.35 -1.04 -0.10
N GLY A 48 -18.05 -1.24 0.16
CA GLY A 48 -17.19 -2.04 -0.70
C GLY A 48 -16.18 -2.91 0.05
N VAL A 49 -16.36 -4.23 -0.03
CA VAL A 49 -15.43 -5.27 0.48
C VAL A 49 -13.98 -5.04 0.02
N ARG A 50 -13.81 -4.43 -1.16
CA ARG A 50 -12.49 -4.18 -1.78
C ARG A 50 -11.65 -3.08 -1.14
N THR A 51 -12.20 -2.22 -0.29
CA THR A 51 -11.40 -1.14 0.32
C THR A 51 -10.52 -1.64 1.46
N ARG A 52 -10.99 -2.62 2.25
CA ARG A 52 -10.18 -3.28 3.28
C ARG A 52 -9.02 -4.05 2.66
N SER A 53 -9.29 -4.91 1.67
CA SER A 53 -8.25 -5.66 0.95
C SER A 53 -7.24 -4.74 0.23
N PHE A 54 -7.69 -3.58 -0.26
CA PHE A 54 -6.79 -2.57 -0.83
C PHE A 54 -5.81 -2.02 0.22
N LEU A 55 -6.30 -1.65 1.41
CA LEU A 55 -5.45 -1.14 2.48
C LEU A 55 -4.49 -2.21 2.99
N GLU A 56 -4.98 -3.44 3.17
CA GLU A 56 -4.16 -4.59 3.56
C GLU A 56 -3.04 -4.84 2.55
N GLY A 57 -3.32 -4.72 1.24
CA GLY A 57 -2.29 -4.83 0.21
C GLY A 57 -1.24 -3.73 0.26
N VAL A 58 -1.65 -2.48 0.50
CA VAL A 58 -0.70 -1.36 0.68
C VAL A 58 0.16 -1.57 1.93
N LEU A 59 -0.45 -2.01 3.04
CA LEU A 59 0.27 -2.27 4.28
C LEU A 59 1.25 -3.44 4.14
N TRP A 60 0.89 -4.49 3.41
CA TRP A 60 1.81 -5.58 3.10
C TRP A 60 3.06 -5.07 2.38
N VAL A 61 2.91 -4.23 1.35
CA VAL A 61 4.05 -3.59 0.66
C VAL A 61 4.86 -2.72 1.63
N ALA A 62 4.18 -1.96 2.48
CA ALA A 62 4.84 -1.09 3.45
C ALA A 62 5.66 -1.87 4.48
N VAL A 63 5.15 -2.98 4.99
CA VAL A 63 5.81 -3.81 6.01
C VAL A 63 6.93 -4.65 5.39
N THR A 64 6.66 -5.32 4.26
CA THR A 64 7.62 -6.25 3.63
C THR A 64 8.68 -5.56 2.78
N GLN A 65 8.44 -4.28 2.40
CA GLN A 65 9.27 -3.53 1.46
C GLN A 65 9.46 -4.23 0.09
N GLN A 66 8.59 -5.19 -0.24
CA GLN A 66 8.60 -5.86 -1.53
C GLN A 66 8.02 -4.94 -2.62
N PRO A 67 8.45 -5.09 -3.88
CA PRO A 67 7.87 -4.33 -4.99
C PRO A 67 6.39 -4.67 -5.18
N TRP A 68 5.61 -3.70 -5.66
CA TRP A 68 4.17 -3.86 -5.94
C TRP A 68 3.85 -5.09 -6.79
N GLY A 69 4.71 -5.47 -7.74
CA GLY A 69 4.52 -6.65 -8.60
C GLY A 69 4.53 -7.99 -7.87
N ARG A 70 4.98 -8.05 -6.60
CA ARG A 70 4.94 -9.24 -5.75
C ARG A 70 3.74 -9.30 -4.80
N LEU A 71 2.79 -8.37 -4.95
CA LEU A 71 1.62 -8.32 -4.08
C LEU A 71 0.82 -9.64 -4.14
N PRO A 72 0.43 -10.22 -2.98
CA PRO A 72 -0.41 -11.41 -2.94
C PRO A 72 -1.74 -11.21 -3.68
N LYS A 73 -2.21 -12.26 -4.37
CA LYS A 73 -3.44 -12.17 -5.18
C LYS A 73 -4.68 -11.90 -4.34
N ALA A 74 -4.65 -12.28 -3.06
CA ALA A 74 -5.73 -12.04 -2.10
C ALA A 74 -6.05 -10.54 -1.90
N CYS A 75 -5.06 -9.65 -2.07
CA CYS A 75 -5.24 -8.20 -1.97
C CYS A 75 -5.82 -7.57 -3.26
N GLY A 76 -5.94 -8.36 -4.34
CA GLY A 76 -6.39 -7.93 -5.65
C GLY A 76 -5.25 -7.59 -6.63
N PRO A 77 -5.59 -7.14 -7.85
CA PRO A 77 -4.58 -6.86 -8.87
C PRO A 77 -3.64 -5.74 -8.45
N TRP A 78 -2.33 -6.02 -8.43
CA TRP A 78 -1.32 -5.08 -7.95
C TRP A 78 -1.37 -3.71 -8.63
N HIS A 79 -1.66 -3.67 -9.94
CA HIS A 79 -1.72 -2.43 -10.70
C HIS A 79 -2.90 -1.55 -10.24
N SER A 80 -4.05 -2.16 -9.95
CA SER A 80 -5.23 -1.46 -9.41
C SER A 80 -4.97 -0.91 -8.02
N VAL A 81 -4.26 -1.67 -7.17
CA VAL A 81 -3.83 -1.23 -5.84
C VAL A 81 -2.86 -0.05 -5.99
N TYR A 82 -1.84 -0.18 -6.83
CA TYR A 82 -0.85 0.87 -7.05
C TYR A 82 -1.49 2.18 -7.55
N VAL A 83 -2.33 2.13 -8.58
CA VAL A 83 -3.02 3.33 -9.12
C VAL A 83 -3.90 4.01 -8.07
N ARG A 84 -4.59 3.24 -7.23
CA ARG A 84 -5.39 3.80 -6.13
C ARG A 84 -4.51 4.39 -5.04
N PHE A 85 -3.38 3.75 -4.71
CA PHE A 85 -2.39 4.25 -3.77
C PHE A 85 -1.85 5.61 -4.21
N THR A 86 -1.40 5.75 -5.47
CA THR A 86 -0.85 7.02 -5.97
C THR A 86 -1.89 8.12 -5.93
N ARG A 87 -3.14 7.82 -6.34
CA ARG A 87 -4.26 8.76 -6.24
C ARG A 87 -4.48 9.25 -4.80
N TRP A 88 -4.52 8.36 -3.81
CA TRP A 88 -4.65 8.73 -2.40
C TRP A 88 -3.47 9.55 -1.89
N THR A 89 -2.27 9.33 -2.43
CA THR A 89 -1.10 10.15 -2.12
C THR A 89 -1.24 11.56 -2.64
N HIS A 90 -1.75 11.74 -3.87
CA HIS A 90 -2.02 13.06 -4.45
C HIS A 90 -3.19 13.79 -3.75
N GLU A 91 -4.19 13.05 -3.27
CA GLU A 91 -5.34 13.60 -2.54
C GLU A 91 -5.04 13.86 -1.04
N GLY A 92 -3.83 13.52 -0.55
CA GLY A 92 -3.45 13.71 0.87
C GLY A 92 -4.16 12.78 1.85
N ILE A 93 -4.88 11.77 1.36
CA ILE A 93 -5.68 10.86 2.20
C ILE A 93 -4.79 10.03 3.12
N TRP A 94 -3.59 9.67 2.69
CA TRP A 94 -2.68 8.88 3.51
C TRP A 94 -2.28 9.55 4.82
N ASP A 95 -2.22 10.89 4.87
CA ASP A 95 -1.90 11.60 6.12
C ASP A 95 -3.01 11.40 7.16
N VAL A 96 -4.27 11.39 6.71
CA VAL A 96 -5.45 11.09 7.54
C VAL A 96 -5.43 9.64 8.04
N VAL A 97 -5.11 8.69 7.14
CA VAL A 97 -5.03 7.27 7.50
C VAL A 97 -3.90 7.03 8.50
N ILE A 98 -2.71 7.58 8.27
CA ILE A 98 -1.57 7.44 9.19
C ILE A 98 -1.91 8.04 10.57
N ALA A 99 -2.55 9.22 10.61
CA ALA A 99 -2.96 9.84 11.87
C ALA A 99 -3.95 8.96 12.66
N SER A 100 -4.88 8.29 11.97
CA SER A 100 -5.84 7.38 12.61
C SER A 100 -5.18 6.14 13.23
N LEU A 101 -3.96 5.82 12.79
CA LEU A 101 -3.17 4.67 13.25
C LEU A 101 -2.07 5.04 14.25
N ASN A 102 -2.08 6.25 14.83
CA ASN A 102 -1.02 6.68 15.76
C ASN A 102 -0.85 5.78 17.01
N LEU A 103 -1.90 5.04 17.40
CA LEU A 103 -1.82 4.05 18.49
C LEU A 103 -1.24 2.69 18.05
N HIS A 104 -0.95 2.52 16.75
CA HIS A 104 -0.45 1.30 16.13
C HIS A 104 0.80 1.60 15.27
N PRO A 105 1.94 1.94 15.91
CA PRO A 105 3.17 2.30 15.20
C PRO A 105 3.71 1.14 14.34
N ASP A 106 3.39 -0.11 14.68
CA ASP A 106 3.72 -1.33 13.93
C ASP A 106 3.27 -1.28 12.46
N ILE A 107 2.16 -0.58 12.18
CA ILE A 107 1.62 -0.40 10.83
C ILE A 107 1.68 1.04 10.33
N ALA A 108 1.60 2.03 11.24
CA ALA A 108 1.66 3.44 10.87
C ALA A 108 3.05 3.84 10.34
N ASP A 109 4.13 3.38 10.97
CA ASP A 109 5.49 3.77 10.58
C ASP A 109 5.93 3.18 9.23
N PRO A 110 5.71 1.89 8.94
CA PRO A 110 5.93 1.36 7.60
C PRO A 110 5.15 2.11 6.53
N LEU A 111 3.86 2.40 6.78
CA LEU A 111 3.02 3.14 5.83
C LEU A 111 3.55 4.56 5.61
N ARG A 112 3.92 5.26 6.68
CA ARG A 112 4.53 6.60 6.63
C ARG A 112 5.81 6.60 5.80
N ARG A 113 6.69 5.59 5.98
CA ARG A 113 7.90 5.43 5.17
C ARG A 113 7.58 5.21 3.70
N LEU A 114 6.64 4.33 3.38
CA LEU A 114 6.25 4.04 1.99
C LEU A 114 5.69 5.30 1.28
N VAL A 115 4.80 6.03 1.94
CA VAL A 115 4.20 7.27 1.40
C VAL A 115 5.27 8.34 1.21
N SER A 116 6.17 8.50 2.17
CA SER A 116 7.27 9.46 2.10
C SER A 116 8.27 9.10 0.99
N ALA A 117 8.63 7.82 0.85
CA ALA A 117 9.51 7.35 -0.21
C ALA A 117 8.88 7.58 -1.59
N TYR A 118 7.59 7.27 -1.76
CA TYR A 118 6.87 7.58 -2.99
C TYR A 118 6.86 9.09 -3.27
N ARG A 119 6.51 9.91 -2.27
CA ARG A 119 6.54 11.38 -2.41
C ARG A 119 7.93 11.84 -2.83
N ASN A 120 9.00 11.41 -2.18
CA ASN A 120 10.37 11.83 -2.50
C ASN A 120 10.80 11.41 -3.92
N SER A 121 10.49 10.18 -4.33
CA SER A 121 10.82 9.68 -5.66
C SER A 121 9.99 10.32 -6.78
N ASN A 122 8.74 10.68 -6.47
CA ASN A 122 7.79 11.23 -7.41
C ASN A 122 7.64 12.76 -7.30
N HIS A 123 8.38 13.41 -6.38
CA HIS A 123 8.53 14.85 -6.26
C HIS A 123 9.71 15.26 -7.14
N PRO A 124 9.48 15.88 -8.29
CA PRO A 124 10.57 16.35 -9.11
C PRO A 124 11.21 17.55 -8.41
N ALA A 125 12.54 17.65 -8.41
CA ALA A 125 13.25 18.94 -8.39
C ALA A 125 13.02 19.73 -9.70
N SER A 126 11.89 19.50 -10.38
CA SER A 126 11.65 19.86 -11.78
C SER A 126 10.15 19.79 -12.13
N SER A 127 9.30 20.38 -11.30
CA SER A 127 7.97 20.86 -11.71
C SER A 127 8.04 22.31 -12.24
N ALA A 128 9.10 22.66 -12.96
CA ALA A 128 9.21 23.91 -13.73
C ALA A 128 8.53 23.83 -15.12
N ARG A 129 7.70 22.81 -15.41
CA ARG A 129 6.93 22.74 -16.66
C ARG A 129 5.51 22.23 -16.44
N ARG A 130 4.66 23.09 -15.87
CA ARG A 130 3.30 23.35 -16.37
C ARG A 130 2.73 24.58 -15.67
N ALA A 131 3.03 25.75 -16.23
CA ALA A 131 2.14 26.88 -16.10
C ALA A 131 0.78 26.47 -16.68
N MET A 132 -0.28 26.51 -15.87
CA MET A 132 -1.65 26.54 -16.39
C MET A 132 -2.17 27.98 -16.23
N PRO A 133 -2.82 28.53 -17.26
CA PRO A 133 -3.28 29.90 -17.21
C PRO A 133 -4.43 30.03 -16.21
N ARG A 134 -4.33 31.08 -15.40
CA ARG A 134 -5.35 31.54 -14.45
C ARG A 134 -6.64 31.87 -15.22
N TYR A 135 -7.72 31.16 -14.94
CA TYR A 135 -9.05 31.53 -15.47
C TYR A 135 -9.57 32.76 -14.69
N GLN A 136 -9.93 33.84 -15.39
CA GLN A 136 -10.71 34.96 -14.84
C GLN A 136 -12.03 35.06 -15.61
N PRO A 137 -13.19 35.07 -14.93
CA PRO A 137 -14.46 35.39 -15.59
C PRO A 137 -14.67 36.91 -15.69
N PHE A 138 -15.43 37.32 -16.71
CA PHE A 138 -15.83 38.69 -17.02
C PHE A 138 -16.86 39.26 -16.03
#